data_AF-A0A522Z0X5-F1
#
_entry.id   AF-A0A522Z0X5-F1
#
_cell.length_a   1.000
_cell.length_b   1.000
_cell.length_c   1.000
_cell.angle_alpha   90.00
_cell.angle_beta   90.00
_cell.angle_gamma   90.00
#
_symmetry.space_group_name_H-M   'P 1'
#
loop_
_entity.id
_entity.type
_entity.pdbx_description
1 polymer ?
#
loop_
_entity_poly.entity_id
_entity_poly.type
_entity_poly.pdbx_seq_one_letter_code
_entity_poly.pdbx_strand_id
1 'polypeptide(L)'
;MQGLDNIVIESVILAVIIFGAVYVEHWNHRRIQKNDDDSARRKILLLIKEDLTRKLRFVDDSILYKDYKPFFTDVWDSVILSGKQTLLQFEIIKDLEHTYSWMKYYNTELQQKGVSGNEQTIKEILEEIKKTAESSLSSLNA
;
A
#
# COMPACT_ATOMS: atom_id res chain seq x y z
N MET A 1 22.98 32.20 -52.96
CA MET A 1 21.75 31.61 -52.37
C MET A 1 21.92 30.18 -51.88
N GLN A 2 22.95 29.41 -52.29
CA GLN A 2 23.12 28.01 -51.85
C GLN A 2 23.56 27.81 -50.38
N GLY A 3 24.24 28.78 -49.76
CA GLY A 3 24.75 28.61 -48.38
C GLY A 3 23.68 28.71 -47.29
N LEU A 4 22.62 29.51 -47.49
CA LEU A 4 21.53 29.66 -46.52
C LEU A 4 20.62 28.42 -46.51
N ASP A 5 20.33 27.86 -47.69
CA ASP A 5 19.50 26.66 -47.80
C ASP A 5 20.16 25.48 -47.07
N ASN A 6 21.49 25.33 -47.19
CA ASN A 6 22.22 24.26 -46.51
C ASN A 6 22.23 24.43 -44.98
N ILE A 7 22.41 25.66 -44.48
CA ILE A 7 22.35 25.97 -43.04
C ILE A 7 20.95 25.69 -42.47
N VAL A 8 19.90 26.03 -43.24
CA VAL A 8 18.50 25.76 -42.84
C VAL A 8 18.26 24.26 -42.78
N ILE A 9 18.73 23.49 -43.77
CA ILE A 9 18.62 22.03 -43.78
C ILE A 9 19.35 21.42 -42.58
N GLU A 10 20.60 21.82 -42.32
CA GLU A 10 21.38 21.33 -41.17
C GLU A 10 20.71 21.67 -39.83
N SER A 11 20.13 22.86 -39.70
CA SER A 11 19.41 23.29 -38.50
C SER A 11 18.12 22.48 -38.28
N VAL A 12 17.39 22.17 -39.35
CA VAL A 12 16.19 21.32 -39.29
C VAL A 12 16.57 19.89 -38.90
N ILE A 13 17.62 19.34 -39.49
CA ILE A 13 18.14 18.00 -39.13
C ILE A 13 18.54 17.98 -37.65
N LEU A 14 19.26 18.99 -37.18
CA LEU A 14 19.65 19.09 -35.77
C LEU A 14 18.42 19.16 -34.85
N ALA A 15 17.40 19.95 -35.20
CA ALA A 15 16.16 20.05 -34.44
C ALA A 15 15.43 18.70 -34.35
N VAL A 16 15.38 17.93 -35.46
CA VAL A 16 14.80 16.58 -35.49
C VAL A 16 15.57 15.62 -34.58
N ILE A 17 16.90 15.67 -34.60
CA ILE A 17 17.75 14.84 -33.74
C ILE A 17 17.51 15.18 -32.26
N ILE A 18 17.49 16.46 -31.90
CA ILE A 18 17.22 16.90 -30.52
C ILE A 18 15.83 16.44 -30.06
N PHE A 19 14.80 16.68 -30.88
CA PHE A 19 13.44 16.27 -30.55
C PHE A 19 13.34 14.74 -30.39
N GLY A 20 13.96 13.98 -31.30
CA GLY A 20 14.01 12.52 -31.23
C GLY A 20 14.70 12.01 -29.96
N ALA A 21 15.82 12.62 -29.58
CA ALA A 21 16.55 12.26 -28.37
C ALA A 21 15.69 12.50 -27.10
N VAL A 22 15.08 13.68 -26.99
CA VAL A 22 14.19 14.02 -25.86
C VAL A 22 12.98 13.09 -25.81
N TYR A 23 12.38 12.78 -26.96
CA TYR A 23 11.24 11.87 -27.03
C TYR A 23 11.60 10.46 -26.55
N VAL A 24 12.74 9.92 -27.01
CA VAL A 24 13.21 8.58 -26.61
C VAL A 24 13.56 8.55 -25.13
N GLU A 25 14.23 9.58 -24.60
CA GLU A 25 14.55 9.69 -23.18
C GLU A 25 13.29 9.69 -22.32
N HIS A 26 12.30 10.51 -22.66
CA HIS A 26 11.04 10.58 -21.92
C HIS A 26 10.25 9.26 -21.98
N TRP A 27 10.25 8.60 -23.14
CA TRP A 27 9.62 7.30 -23.31
C TRP A 27 10.30 6.22 -22.46
N ASN A 28 11.64 6.20 -22.44
CA ASN A 28 12.40 5.27 -21.63
C ASN A 28 12.19 5.53 -20.13
N HIS A 29 12.20 6.80 -19.72
CA HIS A 29 11.97 7.18 -18.33
C HIS A 29 10.59 6.74 -17.85
N ARG A 30 9.53 6.95 -18.65
CA ARG A 30 8.17 6.46 -18.34
C ARG A 30 8.10 4.93 -18.22
N ARG A 31 8.83 4.20 -19.06
CA ARG A 31 8.89 2.73 -19.00
C ARG A 31 9.58 2.25 -17.72
N ILE A 32 10.71 2.85 -17.37
CA ILE A 32 11.46 2.51 -16.15
C ILE A 32 10.60 2.84 -14.93
N GLN A 33 10.01 4.04 -14.87
CA GLN A 33 9.14 4.44 -13.77
C GLN A 33 7.96 3.48 -13.59
N LYS A 34 7.30 3.07 -14.68
CA LYS A 34 6.21 2.09 -14.61
C LYS A 34 6.67 0.75 -14.04
N ASN A 35 7.84 0.25 -14.44
CA ASN A 35 8.39 -1.01 -13.92
C ASN A 35 8.75 -0.90 -12.43
N ASP A 36 9.31 0.23 -12.01
CA ASP A 36 9.65 0.49 -10.61
C ASP A 36 8.40 0.63 -9.74
N ASP A 37 7.37 1.30 -10.24
CA ASP A 37 6.07 1.43 -9.57
C ASP A 37 5.36 0.06 -9.45
N ASP A 38 5.40 -0.77 -10.49
CA ASP A 38 4.86 -2.14 -10.44
C ASP A 38 5.63 -3.01 -9.43
N SER A 39 6.96 -2.88 -9.37
CA SER A 39 7.81 -3.57 -8.39
C SER A 39 7.52 -3.12 -6.96
N ALA A 40 7.39 -1.81 -6.75
CA ALA A 40 7.05 -1.22 -5.46
C ALA A 40 5.66 -1.66 -5.01
N ARG A 41 4.66 -1.62 -5.91
CA ARG A 41 3.30 -2.10 -5.66
C ARG A 41 3.31 -3.55 -5.18
N ARG A 42 4.02 -4.45 -5.87
CA ARG A 42 4.12 -5.87 -5.49
C ARG A 42 4.72 -6.04 -4.09
N LYS A 43 5.79 -5.30 -3.78
CA LYS A 43 6.44 -5.35 -2.45
C LYS A 43 5.51 -4.86 -1.34
N ILE A 44 4.75 -3.79 -1.59
CA ILE A 44 3.76 -3.25 -0.64
C ILE A 44 2.65 -4.28 -0.41
N LEU A 45 2.10 -4.86 -1.47
CA LEU A 45 1.06 -5.89 -1.36
C LEU A 45 1.56 -7.10 -0.57
N LEU A 46 2.80 -7.55 -0.82
CA LEU A 46 3.42 -8.64 -0.06
C LEU A 46 3.55 -8.28 1.42
N LEU A 47 4.09 -7.10 1.74
CA LEU A 47 4.25 -6.62 3.10
C LEU A 47 2.92 -6.58 3.86
N ILE A 48 1.88 -6.03 3.23
CA ILE A 48 0.53 -5.95 3.82
C ILE A 48 -0.05 -7.34 4.02
N LYS A 49 0.09 -8.24 3.04
CA LYS A 49 -0.40 -9.62 3.13
C LYS A 49 0.26 -10.37 4.29
N GLU A 50 1.59 -10.27 4.40
CA GLU A 50 2.34 -10.86 5.52
C GLU A 50 1.90 -10.29 6.85
N ASP A 51 1.68 -8.97 6.92
CA ASP A 51 1.19 -8.33 8.13
C ASP A 51 -0.19 -8.84 8.54
N LEU A 52 -1.19 -8.75 7.66
CA LEU A 52 -2.55 -9.25 7.91
C LEU A 52 -2.56 -10.73 8.33
N THR A 53 -1.73 -11.57 7.70
CA THR A 53 -1.59 -12.99 8.07
C THR A 53 -1.03 -13.16 9.49
N ARG A 54 -0.10 -12.30 9.93
CA ARG A 54 0.36 -12.28 11.32
C ARG A 54 -0.72 -11.78 12.28
N LYS A 55 -1.51 -10.78 11.86
CA LYS A 55 -2.63 -10.25 12.67
C LYS A 55 -3.72 -11.29 12.88
N LEU A 56 -4.08 -12.05 11.86
CA LEU A 56 -5.05 -13.15 11.97
C LEU A 56 -4.58 -14.22 12.95
N ARG A 57 -3.32 -14.65 12.85
CA ARG A 57 -2.73 -15.57 13.83
C ARG A 57 -2.76 -15.01 15.25
N PHE A 58 -2.42 -13.73 15.40
CA PHE A 58 -2.48 -13.06 16.69
C PHE A 58 -3.91 -13.02 17.26
N VAL A 59 -4.94 -12.81 16.43
CA VAL A 59 -6.34 -12.87 16.87
C VAL A 59 -6.66 -14.28 17.38
N ASP A 60 -6.33 -15.32 16.61
CA ASP A 60 -6.59 -16.71 16.99
C ASP A 60 -5.90 -17.07 18.32
N ASP A 61 -4.63 -16.69 18.48
CA ASP A 61 -3.86 -16.89 19.72
C ASP A 61 -4.48 -16.11 20.90
N SER A 62 -4.90 -14.87 20.67
CA SER A 62 -5.52 -14.03 21.71
C SER A 62 -6.84 -14.64 22.21
N ILE A 63 -7.66 -15.19 21.31
CA ILE A 63 -8.92 -15.85 21.66
C ILE A 63 -8.65 -17.16 22.40
N LEU A 64 -7.67 -17.96 21.94
CA LEU A 64 -7.36 -19.28 22.51
C LEU A 64 -6.73 -19.18 23.91
N TYR A 65 -5.73 -18.32 24.08
CA TYR A 65 -4.96 -18.20 25.33
C TYR A 65 -5.46 -17.09 26.25
N LYS A 66 -6.44 -16.28 25.80
CA LYS A 66 -6.95 -15.09 26.51
C LYS A 66 -5.87 -14.05 26.85
N ASP A 67 -4.80 -14.02 26.07
CA ASP A 67 -3.69 -13.06 26.20
C ASP A 67 -3.95 -11.89 25.26
N TYR A 68 -4.70 -10.90 25.76
CA TYR A 68 -5.09 -9.73 24.97
C TYR A 68 -4.01 -8.65 25.04
N LYS A 69 -3.36 -8.40 23.91
CA LYS A 69 -2.30 -7.39 23.76
C LYS A 69 -2.65 -6.40 22.66
N PRO A 70 -2.15 -5.15 22.72
CA PRO A 70 -2.37 -4.19 21.66
C PRO A 70 -1.84 -4.67 20.29
N PHE A 71 -2.58 -4.36 19.23
CA PHE A 71 -2.12 -4.51 17.86
C PHE A 71 -1.10 -3.42 17.50
N PHE A 72 -0.01 -3.83 16.88
CA PHE A 72 0.88 -2.90 16.16
C PHE A 72 0.28 -2.50 14.81
N THR A 73 0.08 -1.20 14.54
CA THR A 73 -0.50 -0.72 13.27
C THR A 73 0.53 -0.06 12.34
N ASP A 74 1.81 -0.13 12.71
CA ASP A 74 2.89 0.66 12.11
C ASP A 74 3.13 0.36 10.63
N VAL A 75 2.79 -0.84 10.14
CA VAL A 75 2.96 -1.23 8.74
C VAL A 75 2.09 -0.37 7.82
N TRP A 76 0.82 -0.20 8.15
CA TRP A 76 -0.09 0.61 7.34
C TRP A 76 0.25 2.09 7.42
N ASP A 77 0.56 2.58 8.62
CA ASP A 77 1.00 3.96 8.80
C ASP A 77 2.29 4.22 7.98
N SER A 78 3.22 3.27 7.92
CA SER A 78 4.43 3.35 7.08
C SER A 78 4.11 3.38 5.58
N VAL A 79 3.13 2.59 5.12
CA VAL A 79 2.68 2.61 3.71
C VAL A 79 2.10 3.98 3.36
N ILE A 80 1.26 4.57 4.23
CA ILE A 80 0.71 5.92 4.02
C ILE A 80 1.83 6.97 4.02
N LEU A 81 2.74 6.93 5.00
CA LEU A 81 3.83 7.89 5.14
C LEU A 81 4.81 7.84 3.96
N SER A 82 4.95 6.68 3.32
CA SER A 82 5.78 6.54 2.12
C SER A 82 5.20 7.21 0.87
N GLY A 83 3.92 7.63 0.88
CA GLY A 83 3.21 8.16 -0.28
C GLY A 83 2.86 7.09 -1.33
N LYS A 84 3.30 5.84 -1.13
CA LYS A 84 3.13 4.74 -2.07
C LYS A 84 1.77 4.05 -1.98
N GLN A 85 0.88 4.47 -1.07
CA GLN A 85 -0.52 4.06 -1.07
C GLN A 85 -1.22 4.38 -2.40
N THR A 86 -0.76 5.42 -3.10
CA THR A 86 -1.25 5.80 -4.45
C THR A 86 -1.04 4.73 -5.52
N LEU A 87 -0.14 3.76 -5.27
CA LEU A 87 0.06 2.60 -6.14
C LEU A 87 -0.98 1.51 -5.96
N LEU A 88 -1.79 1.59 -4.89
CA LEU A 88 -2.84 0.64 -4.59
C LEU A 88 -4.17 1.11 -5.20
N GLN A 89 -5.04 0.14 -5.50
CA GLN A 89 -6.42 0.44 -5.88
C GLN A 89 -7.17 1.02 -4.67
N PHE A 90 -8.13 1.90 -4.95
CA PHE A 90 -8.87 2.60 -3.90
C PHE A 90 -9.62 1.62 -2.97
N GLU A 91 -10.16 0.55 -3.53
CA GLU A 91 -10.87 -0.50 -2.82
C GLU A 91 -9.97 -1.17 -1.78
N ILE A 92 -8.72 -1.48 -2.16
CA ILE A 92 -7.71 -2.05 -1.25
C ILE A 92 -7.42 -1.07 -0.11
N ILE A 93 -7.23 0.21 -0.42
CA ILE A 93 -6.96 1.24 0.58
C ILE A 93 -8.10 1.32 1.59
N LYS A 94 -9.34 1.35 1.10
CA LYS A 94 -10.55 1.43 1.94
C LYS A 94 -10.71 0.20 2.83
N ASP A 95 -10.50 -0.99 2.30
CA ASP A 95 -10.59 -2.25 3.06
C ASP A 95 -9.54 -2.31 4.17
N LEU A 96 -8.31 -1.89 3.86
CA LEU A 96 -7.23 -1.81 4.85
C LEU A 96 -7.54 -0.76 5.92
N GLU A 97 -7.93 0.45 5.52
CA GLU A 97 -8.27 1.52 6.45
C GLU A 97 -9.36 1.07 7.44
N HIS A 98 -10.38 0.36 6.98
CA HIS A 98 -11.43 -0.20 7.82
C HIS A 98 -10.86 -1.24 8.81
N THR A 99 -10.05 -2.18 8.33
CA THR A 99 -9.42 -3.22 9.17
C THR A 99 -8.51 -2.61 10.25
N TYR A 100 -7.63 -1.67 9.89
CA TYR A 100 -6.73 -1.01 10.84
C TYR A 100 -7.47 -0.09 11.82
N SER A 101 -8.60 0.50 11.41
CA SER A 101 -9.46 1.27 12.31
C SER A 101 -10.04 0.41 13.42
N TRP A 102 -10.49 -0.81 13.11
CA TRP A 102 -10.93 -1.77 14.11
C TRP A 102 -9.81 -2.16 15.08
N MET A 103 -8.58 -2.34 14.60
CA MET A 103 -7.42 -2.60 15.46
C MET A 103 -7.11 -1.42 16.40
N LYS A 104 -7.21 -0.18 15.92
CA LYS A 104 -7.05 1.03 16.75
C LYS A 104 -8.17 1.15 17.80
N TYR A 105 -9.40 0.81 17.41
CA TYR A 105 -10.53 0.77 18.34
C TYR A 105 -10.33 -0.28 19.44
N TYR A 106 -9.91 -1.50 19.07
CA TYR A 106 -9.51 -2.54 20.02
C TYR A 106 -8.46 -2.06 21.02
N ASN A 107 -7.38 -1.44 20.53
CA ASN A 107 -6.31 -0.93 21.39
C ASN A 107 -6.83 0.09 22.40
N THR A 108 -7.76 0.94 21.98
CA THR A 108 -8.38 1.96 22.82
C THR A 108 -9.26 1.33 23.90
N GLU A 109 -10.11 0.36 23.55
CA GLU A 109 -10.93 -0.36 24.52
C GLU A 109 -10.08 -1.13 25.54
N LEU A 110 -9.00 -1.75 25.09
CA LEU A 110 -8.06 -2.47 25.96
C LEU A 110 -7.36 -1.53 26.96
N GLN A 111 -6.98 -0.33 26.52
CA GLN A 111 -6.36 0.69 27.39
C GLN A 111 -7.34 1.32 28.38
N GLN A 112 -8.58 1.61 27.96
CA GLN A 112 -9.53 2.35 28.78
C GLN A 112 -10.21 1.50 29.86
N LYS A 113 -10.60 0.27 29.51
CA LYS A 113 -11.46 -0.57 30.38
C LYS A 113 -10.73 -1.78 30.97
N GLY A 114 -9.57 -2.14 30.41
CA GLY A 114 -8.85 -3.36 30.78
C GLY A 114 -9.62 -4.64 30.43
N VAL A 115 -8.96 -5.79 30.58
CA VAL A 115 -9.50 -7.09 30.17
C VAL A 115 -10.63 -7.56 31.10
N SER A 116 -10.52 -7.31 32.41
CA SER A 116 -11.33 -7.95 33.46
C SER A 116 -12.80 -7.53 33.50
N GLY A 117 -13.16 -6.41 32.87
CA GLY A 117 -14.54 -5.89 32.83
C GLY A 117 -15.23 -6.01 31.47
N ASN A 118 -14.51 -6.42 30.41
CA ASN A 118 -14.97 -6.27 29.04
C ASN A 118 -14.55 -7.41 28.10
N GLU A 119 -14.22 -8.60 28.64
CA GLU A 119 -13.71 -9.76 27.86
C GLU A 119 -14.64 -10.13 26.68
N GLN A 120 -15.95 -10.05 26.86
CA GLN A 120 -16.93 -10.34 25.80
C GLN A 120 -16.83 -9.33 24.64
N THR A 121 -16.85 -8.04 24.94
CA THR A 121 -16.69 -6.97 23.95
C THR A 121 -15.35 -7.07 23.23
N ILE A 122 -14.28 -7.40 23.95
CA ILE A 122 -12.95 -7.63 23.38
C ILE A 122 -12.97 -8.77 22.34
N LYS A 123 -13.67 -9.87 22.64
CA LYS A 123 -13.84 -10.99 21.70
C LYS A 123 -14.64 -10.58 20.46
N GLU A 124 -15.75 -9.86 20.65
CA GLU A 124 -16.57 -9.38 19.54
C GLU A 124 -15.78 -8.47 18.60
N ILE A 125 -14.96 -7.57 19.15
CA ILE A 125 -14.06 -6.72 18.36
C ILE A 125 -13.01 -7.56 17.62
N LEU A 126 -12.42 -8.57 18.29
CA LEU A 126 -11.45 -9.47 17.65
C LEU A 126 -12.06 -10.29 16.51
N GLU A 127 -13.31 -10.75 16.66
CA GLU A 127 -14.05 -11.44 15.60
C GLU A 127 -14.30 -10.53 14.40
N GLU A 128 -14.66 -9.27 14.63
CA GLU A 128 -14.84 -8.30 13.53
C GLU A 128 -13.50 -7.95 12.87
N ILE A 129 -12.41 -7.82 13.64
CA ILE A 129 -11.05 -7.67 13.09
C ILE A 129 -10.69 -8.87 12.22
N LYS A 130 -10.99 -10.10 12.68
CA LYS A 130 -10.72 -11.31 11.91
C LYS A 130 -11.45 -11.30 10.58
N LYS A 131 -12.75 -11.05 10.61
CA LYS A 131 -13.60 -11.00 9.41
C LYS A 131 -13.15 -9.93 8.41
N THR A 132 -12.83 -8.72 8.90
CA THR A 132 -12.37 -7.62 8.05
C THR A 132 -10.98 -7.89 7.47
N ALA A 133 -10.05 -8.44 8.27
CA ALA A 133 -8.73 -8.82 7.79
C ALA A 133 -8.76 -9.98 6.78
N GLU A 134 -9.62 -10.99 6.97
CA GLU A 134 -9.86 -12.04 5.97
C GLU A 134 -10.43 -11.48 4.67
N SER A 135 -11.39 -10.55 4.76
CA SER A 135 -11.93 -9.85 3.59
C SER A 135 -10.84 -9.07 2.86
N SER A 136 -10.05 -8.24 3.55
CA SER A 136 -8.93 -7.51 2.95
C SER A 136 -7.91 -8.45 2.31
N LEU A 137 -7.61 -9.59 2.94
CA LEU A 137 -6.68 -10.58 2.38
C LEU A 137 -7.25 -11.24 1.12
N SER A 138 -8.55 -11.46 1.04
CA SER A 138 -9.22 -11.94 -0.17
C SER A 138 -9.14 -10.92 -1.31
N SER A 139 -9.39 -9.64 -1.02
CA SER A 139 -9.25 -8.52 -1.99
C SER A 139 -7.83 -8.39 -2.52
N LEU A 140 -6.81 -8.73 -1.72
CA LEU A 140 -5.40 -8.69 -2.13
C LEU A 140 -4.98 -9.86 -3.03
N ASN A 141 -5.74 -10.96 -3.05
CA ASN A 141 -5.45 -12.16 -3.85
C ASN A 141 -6.30 -12.26 -5.13
N ALA A 142 -7.32 -11.42 -5.27
CA ALA A 142 -8.18 -11.33 -6.45
C ALA A 142 -7.49 -10.57 -7.59
#